data_AF-A0AAQ4D6C3-F1
#
_entry.id   AF-A0AAQ4D6C3-F1
#
_cell.length_a   1.000
_cell.length_b   1.000
_cell.length_c   1.000
_cell.angle_alpha   90.00
_cell.angle_beta   90.00
_cell.angle_gamma   90.00
#
_symmetry.space_group_name_H-M   'P 1'
#
loop_
_entity.id
_entity.type
_entity.pdbx_description
1 polymer ?
#
loop_
_entity_poly.entity_id
_entity_poly.type
_entity_poly.pdbx_seq_one_letter_code
_entity_poly.pdbx_strand_id
1 'polypeptide(L)'
;MEHRLLGILQAKVVEVFRQFLTVNSGTIVFCCVVHIGASHYLSRKESVLSLALTLLLLSAVERDTDLVPRLSLTLCARFGLRRRALFALVCSAAFLGAMVASSVALALPLMWITDRVLEFLHAEQLDRVLRARVRDRRHHRRLFKMAPPAKGELSDAEKELYKAIQTGDVSEARTLLNRARIECLDEHGMTPLQHAAYRGNYDLCKLFLECGADVNSRFHDSGYTALMFAGLAGRADVVSLLLEHGASTTAVNSVGRTAAQMAAFVSNHDVVAIINNFLPREELEYYARPQGLDKEPKLPATLVSPLYQLIVRTNIHPVRVALYLQEKRELLDQSTKVERVLNLLCEKQMKAPEPNEMLALKFHHLAFLLRTCCKFLRDRAAPATGGSDSAEGKAAKKTSGLLEPLVKTWLRGRDEDDFPVLLEKLLRQSVREFPYHECTILQQLVHTLSGVEVGNEPSAISILAEAVRGQKGYDQGASCTTCGEPQADKRCSACKSVQYCGAICQKLHWFTHKRHCARLAAEHQKAVEEKAVQEECERRTKEEQISTTAEEKSSKVSADDSSAEAPPGKWASTAPIETA
;
A
#
# COMPACT_ATOMS: atom_id res chain seq x y z
N MET A 1 28.61 -12.14 -23.75
CA MET A 1 27.22 -12.40 -24.22
C MET A 1 26.61 -11.18 -24.93
N GLU A 2 26.76 -9.96 -24.41
CA GLU A 2 26.14 -8.75 -24.99
C GLU A 2 26.48 -8.51 -26.47
N HIS A 3 27.70 -8.80 -26.94
CA HIS A 3 28.04 -8.74 -28.38
C HIS A 3 27.22 -9.70 -29.28
N ARG A 4 26.81 -10.88 -28.79
CA ARG A 4 25.91 -11.77 -29.55
C ARG A 4 24.47 -11.26 -29.54
N LEU A 5 24.02 -10.62 -28.45
CA LEU A 5 22.71 -9.97 -28.41
C LEU A 5 22.65 -8.76 -29.34
N LEU A 6 23.69 -7.92 -29.40
CA LEU A 6 23.76 -6.82 -30.36
C LEU A 6 23.74 -7.32 -31.80
N GLY A 7 24.46 -8.40 -32.13
CA GLY A 7 24.42 -9.01 -33.46
C GLY A 7 23.02 -9.52 -33.84
N ILE A 8 22.29 -10.13 -32.89
CA ILE A 8 20.91 -10.60 -33.11
C ILE A 8 19.92 -9.42 -33.21
N LEU A 9 20.09 -8.36 -32.43
CA LEU A 9 19.29 -7.13 -32.58
C LEU A 9 19.56 -6.44 -33.91
N GLN A 10 20.83 -6.26 -34.31
CA GLN A 10 21.18 -5.67 -35.60
C GLN A 10 20.62 -6.52 -36.75
N ALA A 11 20.75 -7.84 -36.71
CA ALA A 11 20.18 -8.72 -37.72
C ALA A 11 18.64 -8.60 -37.80
N LYS A 12 17.92 -8.60 -36.67
CA LYS A 12 16.46 -8.47 -36.67
C LYS A 12 15.96 -7.08 -37.04
N VAL A 13 16.65 -6.01 -36.62
CA VAL A 13 16.33 -4.64 -37.04
C VAL A 13 16.59 -4.46 -38.54
N VAL A 14 17.68 -5.02 -39.06
CA VAL A 14 17.97 -5.03 -40.51
C VAL A 14 16.95 -5.86 -41.27
N GLU A 15 16.49 -7.01 -40.77
CA GLU A 15 15.46 -7.82 -41.44
C GLU A 15 14.10 -7.10 -41.50
N VAL A 16 13.69 -6.46 -40.39
CA VAL A 16 12.47 -5.62 -40.34
C VAL A 16 12.61 -4.39 -41.25
N PHE A 17 13.78 -3.75 -41.30
CA PHE A 17 14.05 -2.68 -42.28
C PHE A 17 14.06 -3.18 -43.71
N ARG A 18 14.55 -4.39 -43.99
CA ARG A 18 14.61 -5.00 -45.33
C ARG A 18 13.23 -5.34 -45.87
N GLN A 19 12.31 -5.75 -44.99
CA GLN A 19 10.89 -5.90 -45.31
C GLN A 19 10.18 -4.56 -45.55
N PHE A 20 10.68 -3.46 -44.99
CA PHE A 20 10.15 -2.11 -45.19
C PHE A 20 10.75 -1.39 -46.42
N LEU A 21 11.96 -1.77 -46.86
CA LEU A 21 12.71 -1.16 -47.95
C LEU A 21 12.22 -1.53 -49.37
N THR A 22 11.17 -2.33 -49.51
CA THR A 22 10.54 -2.63 -50.80
C THR A 22 9.60 -1.53 -51.30
N VAL A 23 9.38 -0.47 -50.51
CA VAL A 23 8.54 0.68 -50.87
C VAL A 23 9.32 1.99 -50.66
N ASN A 24 9.48 2.76 -51.74
CA ASN A 24 10.06 4.13 -51.79
C ASN A 24 11.56 4.27 -51.43
N SER A 25 12.42 3.90 -52.38
CA SER A 25 13.86 4.19 -52.37
C SER A 25 14.18 5.62 -52.85
N GLY A 26 14.77 6.44 -51.99
CA GLY A 26 15.28 7.77 -52.34
C GLY A 26 15.50 8.67 -51.13
N THR A 27 14.41 9.21 -50.59
CA THR A 27 14.42 10.30 -49.59
C THR A 27 15.04 9.90 -48.25
N ILE A 28 14.78 8.67 -47.78
CA ILE A 28 15.28 8.18 -46.49
C ILE A 28 16.80 7.94 -46.52
N VAL A 29 17.34 7.49 -47.65
CA VAL A 29 18.79 7.24 -47.82
C VAL A 29 19.58 8.53 -47.62
N PHE A 30 19.09 9.66 -48.12
CA PHE A 30 19.75 10.96 -47.96
C PHE A 30 19.75 11.42 -46.49
N CYS A 31 18.63 11.30 -45.78
CA CYS A 31 18.55 11.61 -44.35
C CYS A 31 19.49 10.72 -43.51
N CYS A 32 19.58 9.42 -43.80
CA CYS A 32 20.50 8.52 -43.11
C CYS A 32 21.98 8.89 -43.36
N VAL A 33 22.35 9.26 -44.58
CA VAL A 33 23.73 9.70 -44.91
C VAL A 33 24.11 10.98 -44.16
N VAL A 34 23.20 11.97 -44.08
CA VAL A 34 23.43 13.19 -43.28
C VAL A 34 23.58 12.88 -41.79
N HIS A 35 22.76 11.97 -41.24
CA HIS A 35 22.82 11.62 -39.82
C HIS A 35 24.07 10.80 -39.46
N ILE A 36 24.54 9.93 -40.35
CA ILE A 36 25.80 9.18 -40.18
C ILE A 36 27.01 10.14 -40.27
N GLY A 37 26.99 11.09 -41.20
CA GLY A 37 28.02 12.13 -41.30
C GLY A 37 28.12 13.01 -40.06
N ALA A 38 26.98 13.43 -39.49
CA ALA A 38 26.94 14.22 -38.26
C ALA A 38 27.39 13.42 -37.02
N SER A 39 27.10 12.11 -36.96
CA SER A 39 27.45 11.27 -35.81
C SER A 39 28.95 10.99 -35.66
N HIS A 40 29.77 11.29 -36.67
CA HIS A 40 31.23 11.11 -36.61
C HIS A 40 31.97 12.21 -35.83
N TYR A 41 31.29 13.30 -35.44
CA TYR A 41 31.89 14.48 -34.81
C TYR A 41 31.38 14.80 -33.39
N LEU A 42 30.51 13.95 -32.81
CA LEU A 42 29.84 14.19 -31.53
C LEU A 42 30.09 13.06 -30.53
N SER A 43 30.19 13.41 -29.25
CA SER A 43 30.36 12.45 -28.14
C SER A 43 29.09 11.63 -27.91
N ARG A 44 29.23 10.39 -27.40
CA ARG A 44 28.09 9.46 -27.16
C ARG A 44 26.93 10.04 -26.34
N LYS A 45 27.19 11.03 -25.47
CA LYS A 45 26.12 11.73 -24.72
C LYS A 45 25.40 12.79 -25.55
N GLU A 46 26.12 13.45 -26.47
CA GLU A 46 25.60 14.52 -27.32
C GLU A 46 24.73 13.97 -28.44
N SER A 47 25.03 12.77 -28.97
CA SER A 47 24.22 12.10 -29.99
C SER A 47 22.79 11.80 -29.52
N VAL A 48 22.64 11.35 -28.27
CA VAL A 48 21.33 11.04 -27.67
C VAL A 48 20.56 12.32 -27.34
N LEU A 49 21.25 13.35 -26.83
CA LEU A 49 20.62 14.65 -26.59
C LEU A 49 20.16 15.30 -27.91
N SER A 50 20.98 15.21 -28.96
CA SER A 50 20.64 15.68 -30.30
C SER A 50 19.39 14.98 -30.83
N LEU A 51 19.30 13.64 -30.73
CA LEU A 51 18.14 12.90 -31.22
C LEU A 51 16.85 13.31 -30.48
N ALA A 52 16.93 13.44 -29.15
CA ALA A 52 15.81 13.90 -28.33
C ALA A 52 15.39 15.35 -28.64
N LEU A 53 16.36 16.24 -28.87
CA LEU A 53 16.09 17.64 -29.23
C LEU A 53 15.46 17.76 -30.62
N THR A 54 15.90 16.96 -31.60
CA THR A 54 15.29 16.91 -32.93
C THR A 54 13.85 16.41 -32.86
N LEU A 55 13.56 15.37 -32.07
CA LEU A 55 12.20 14.87 -31.87
C LEU A 55 11.29 15.89 -31.15
N LEU A 56 11.81 16.62 -30.16
CA LEU A 56 11.08 17.71 -29.49
C LEU A 56 10.80 18.89 -30.44
N LEU A 57 11.76 19.25 -31.30
CA LEU A 57 11.58 20.31 -32.29
C LEU A 57 10.58 19.90 -33.38
N LEU A 58 10.60 18.64 -33.83
CA LEU A 58 9.60 18.11 -34.77
C LEU A 58 8.19 18.16 -34.16
N SER A 59 8.03 17.82 -32.88
CA SER A 59 6.76 17.96 -32.16
C SER A 59 6.30 19.42 -31.96
N ALA A 60 7.23 20.38 -31.90
CA ALA A 60 6.90 21.80 -31.77
C ALA A 60 6.49 22.44 -33.11
N VAL A 61 7.11 22.01 -34.23
CA VAL A 61 6.83 22.51 -35.58
C VAL A 61 5.39 22.21 -36.03
N GLU A 62 4.76 21.15 -35.51
CA GLU A 62 3.34 20.85 -35.78
C GLU A 62 2.34 21.88 -35.20
N ARG A 63 2.78 22.80 -34.32
CA ARG A 63 1.85 23.68 -33.57
C ARG A 63 2.08 25.18 -33.75
N ASP A 64 3.30 25.64 -33.98
CA ASP A 64 3.58 27.07 -34.15
C ASP A 64 4.94 27.32 -34.86
N THR A 65 4.91 27.85 -36.10
CA THR A 65 6.13 28.02 -36.91
C THR A 65 7.08 29.08 -36.36
N ASP A 66 6.56 30.06 -35.62
CA ASP A 66 7.34 31.20 -35.10
C ASP A 66 8.03 30.90 -33.75
N LEU A 67 7.82 29.69 -33.20
CA LEU A 67 8.43 29.26 -31.94
C LEU A 67 9.88 28.80 -32.10
N VAL A 68 10.25 28.31 -33.30
CA VAL A 68 11.57 27.72 -33.59
C VAL A 68 12.73 28.71 -33.43
N PRO A 69 12.65 29.98 -33.89
CA PRO A 69 13.70 30.98 -33.63
C PRO A 69 13.87 31.33 -32.15
N ARG A 70 12.79 31.29 -31.36
CA ARG A 70 12.79 31.65 -29.93
C ARG A 70 13.37 30.53 -29.05
N LEU A 71 13.00 29.27 -29.35
CA LEU A 71 13.55 28.08 -28.68
C LEU A 71 15.03 27.87 -28.98
N SER A 72 15.47 28.07 -30.23
CA SER A 72 16.88 27.93 -30.61
C SER A 72 17.78 28.95 -29.90
N LEU A 73 17.36 30.21 -29.74
CA LEU A 73 18.08 31.23 -28.97
C LEU A 73 18.19 30.88 -27.48
N THR A 74 17.11 30.43 -26.84
CA THR A 74 17.11 30.06 -25.41
C THR A 74 17.92 28.79 -25.13
N LEU A 75 17.90 27.80 -26.03
CA LEU A 75 18.75 26.60 -25.92
C LEU A 75 20.23 26.91 -26.14
N CYS A 76 20.58 27.84 -27.06
CA CYS A 76 21.95 28.29 -27.24
C CYS A 76 22.52 28.95 -25.98
N ALA A 77 21.75 29.81 -25.32
CA ALA A 77 22.15 30.48 -24.09
C ALA A 77 22.33 29.51 -22.90
N ARG A 78 21.57 28.40 -22.87
CA ARG A 78 21.55 27.46 -21.75
C ARG A 78 22.52 26.27 -21.89
N PHE A 79 22.99 25.97 -23.10
CA PHE A 79 23.83 24.79 -23.39
C PHE A 79 25.11 25.06 -24.21
N GLY A 80 25.42 26.31 -24.59
CA GLY A 80 26.74 26.68 -25.13
C GLY A 80 27.09 26.09 -26.51
N LEU A 81 26.10 25.70 -27.31
CA LEU A 81 26.28 25.08 -28.63
C LEU A 81 26.95 26.04 -29.63
N ARG A 82 27.97 25.56 -30.37
CA ARG A 82 28.70 26.33 -31.38
C ARG A 82 27.81 26.66 -32.59
N ARG A 83 27.80 27.93 -33.03
CA ARG A 83 26.93 28.51 -34.08
C ARG A 83 26.79 27.68 -35.38
N ARG A 84 27.81 26.92 -35.79
CA ARG A 84 27.79 26.09 -37.01
C ARG A 84 26.84 24.87 -36.91
N ALA A 85 26.71 24.26 -35.73
CA ALA A 85 25.78 23.14 -35.53
C ALA A 85 24.31 23.62 -35.55
N LEU A 86 24.06 24.82 -35.01
CA LEU A 86 22.73 25.44 -35.01
C LEU A 86 22.24 25.73 -36.43
N PHE A 87 23.11 26.23 -37.32
CA PHE A 87 22.75 26.53 -38.71
C PHE A 87 22.32 25.26 -39.47
N ALA A 88 23.03 24.14 -39.30
CA ALA A 88 22.66 22.86 -39.91
C ALA A 88 21.30 22.34 -39.39
N LEU A 89 21.05 22.43 -38.08
CA LEU A 89 19.78 22.04 -37.44
C LEU A 89 18.59 22.92 -37.88
N VAL A 90 18.78 24.23 -37.98
CA VAL A 90 17.72 25.15 -38.43
C VAL A 90 17.39 24.95 -39.91
N CYS A 91 18.40 24.78 -40.78
CA CYS A 91 18.16 24.51 -42.20
C CYS A 91 17.46 23.16 -42.44
N SER A 92 17.80 22.12 -41.68
CA SER A 92 17.16 20.80 -41.80
C SER A 92 15.73 20.79 -41.22
N ALA A 93 15.48 21.47 -40.10
CA ALA A 93 14.12 21.63 -39.57
C ALA A 93 13.20 22.43 -40.51
N ALA A 94 13.70 23.52 -41.10
CA ALA A 94 12.95 24.31 -42.09
C ALA A 94 12.61 23.51 -43.36
N PHE A 95 13.54 22.67 -43.83
CA PHE A 95 13.33 21.82 -45.00
C PHE A 95 12.32 20.67 -44.74
N LEU A 96 12.30 20.10 -43.53
CA LEU A 96 11.25 19.14 -43.14
C LEU A 96 9.88 19.81 -42.97
N GLY A 97 9.82 20.99 -42.34
CA GLY A 97 8.57 21.74 -42.17
C GLY A 97 7.87 22.04 -43.51
N ALA A 98 8.64 22.39 -44.55
CA ALA A 98 8.12 22.60 -45.90
C ALA A 98 7.56 21.33 -46.57
N MET A 99 8.06 20.12 -46.21
CA MET A 99 7.56 18.86 -46.78
C MET A 99 6.37 18.26 -46.03
N VAL A 100 6.30 18.40 -44.70
CA VAL A 100 5.19 17.83 -43.90
C VAL A 100 3.84 18.51 -44.24
N ALA A 101 3.87 19.77 -44.67
CA ALA A 101 2.68 20.52 -45.10
C ALA A 101 1.92 19.93 -46.30
N SER A 102 2.45 18.90 -46.98
CA SER A 102 1.89 18.37 -48.23
C SER A 102 1.41 16.92 -48.19
N SER A 103 1.28 16.25 -47.02
CA SER A 103 0.89 14.83 -46.97
C SER A 103 0.12 14.40 -45.71
N VAL A 104 -1.21 14.56 -45.75
CA VAL A 104 -2.15 14.13 -44.68
C VAL A 104 -2.18 12.60 -44.46
N ALA A 105 -1.66 11.80 -45.41
CA ALA A 105 -1.78 10.34 -45.41
C ALA A 105 -0.87 9.59 -44.39
N LEU A 106 0.06 10.25 -43.70
CA LEU A 106 1.05 9.60 -42.83
C LEU A 106 0.76 9.70 -41.32
N ALA A 107 -0.28 10.42 -40.90
CA ALA A 107 -0.56 10.67 -39.48
C ALA A 107 -1.01 9.40 -38.71
N LEU A 108 -1.87 8.56 -39.32
CA LEU A 108 -2.44 7.39 -38.64
C LEU A 108 -1.42 6.27 -38.36
N PRO A 109 -0.51 5.89 -39.28
CA PRO A 109 0.56 4.94 -38.98
C PRO A 109 1.52 5.45 -37.91
N LEU A 110 1.86 6.74 -37.92
CA LEU A 110 2.75 7.34 -36.92
C LEU A 110 2.13 7.32 -35.52
N MET A 111 0.85 7.67 -35.37
CA MET A 111 0.16 7.55 -34.07
C MET A 111 0.16 6.12 -33.51
N TRP A 112 -0.13 5.12 -34.36
CA TRP A 112 -0.14 3.72 -33.95
C TRP A 112 1.26 3.23 -33.53
N ILE A 113 2.31 3.69 -34.24
CA ILE A 113 3.71 3.41 -33.87
C ILE A 113 4.08 4.14 -32.59
N THR A 114 3.68 5.40 -32.38
CA THR A 114 3.99 6.12 -31.13
C THR A 114 3.32 5.50 -29.92
N ASP A 115 2.06 5.06 -30.02
CA ASP A 115 1.38 4.38 -28.90
C ASP A 115 2.04 3.02 -28.61
N ARG A 116 2.37 2.24 -29.64
CA ARG A 116 3.11 0.96 -29.46
C ARG A 116 4.50 1.16 -28.88
N VAL A 117 5.21 2.22 -29.28
CA VAL A 117 6.54 2.55 -28.75
C VAL A 117 6.44 3.12 -27.34
N LEU A 118 5.40 3.88 -26.98
CA LEU A 118 5.12 4.34 -25.63
C LEU A 118 4.75 3.17 -24.69
N GLU A 119 3.89 2.24 -25.13
CA GLU A 119 3.62 0.98 -24.40
C GLU A 119 4.91 0.19 -24.17
N PHE A 120 5.71 0.00 -25.23
CA PHE A 120 6.95 -0.78 -25.16
C PHE A 120 8.00 -0.08 -24.29
N LEU A 121 8.12 1.24 -24.36
CA LEU A 121 9.00 2.02 -23.48
C LEU A 121 8.50 2.02 -22.04
N HIS A 122 7.21 2.12 -21.76
CA HIS A 122 6.69 2.02 -20.38
C HIS A 122 6.93 0.61 -19.81
N ALA A 123 6.65 -0.43 -20.59
CA ALA A 123 6.92 -1.82 -20.20
C ALA A 123 8.42 -2.07 -19.99
N GLU A 124 9.28 -1.58 -20.88
CA GLU A 124 10.73 -1.77 -20.76
C GLU A 124 11.36 -0.87 -19.70
N GLN A 125 10.83 0.32 -19.40
CA GLN A 125 11.25 1.15 -18.27
C GLN A 125 10.84 0.51 -16.95
N LEU A 126 9.62 -0.03 -16.83
CA LEU A 126 9.20 -0.79 -15.65
C LEU A 126 10.05 -2.06 -15.48
N ASP A 127 10.29 -2.81 -16.55
CA ASP A 127 11.17 -3.98 -16.53
C ASP A 127 12.65 -3.58 -16.37
N ARG A 128 13.07 -2.35 -16.67
CA ARG A 128 14.41 -1.82 -16.32
C ARG A 128 14.49 -1.46 -14.84
N VAL A 129 13.44 -0.89 -14.23
CA VAL A 129 13.37 -0.62 -12.78
C VAL A 129 13.31 -1.93 -11.98
N LEU A 130 12.50 -2.90 -12.43
CA LEU A 130 12.44 -4.23 -11.83
C LEU A 130 13.73 -5.03 -12.04
N ARG A 131 14.31 -5.00 -13.25
CA ARG A 131 15.64 -5.60 -13.48
C ARG A 131 16.76 -4.83 -12.79
N ALA A 132 16.65 -3.53 -12.52
CA ALA A 132 17.58 -2.82 -11.64
C ALA A 132 17.46 -3.37 -10.21
N ARG A 133 16.26 -3.39 -9.61
CA ARG A 133 15.99 -4.02 -8.30
C ARG A 133 16.55 -5.46 -8.17
N VAL A 134 16.40 -6.29 -9.21
CA VAL A 134 16.89 -7.68 -9.21
C VAL A 134 18.39 -7.80 -9.55
N ARG A 135 18.94 -6.92 -10.39
CA ARG A 135 20.37 -6.88 -10.76
C ARG A 135 21.21 -6.27 -9.63
N ASP A 136 20.66 -5.35 -8.83
CA ASP A 136 21.23 -4.88 -7.57
C ASP A 136 21.32 -6.01 -6.55
N ARG A 137 20.23 -6.75 -6.28
CA ARG A 137 20.23 -7.91 -5.36
C ARG A 137 21.35 -8.93 -5.67
N ARG A 138 21.85 -9.00 -6.91
CA ARG A 138 23.00 -9.86 -7.31
C ARG A 138 24.34 -9.12 -7.45
N HIS A 139 24.36 -7.81 -7.68
CA HIS A 139 25.60 -7.03 -7.74
C HIS A 139 26.03 -6.53 -6.35
N HIS A 140 25.13 -6.06 -5.49
CA HIS A 140 25.46 -5.70 -4.10
C HIS A 140 26.12 -6.88 -3.37
N ARG A 141 25.55 -8.09 -3.51
CA ARG A 141 26.06 -9.35 -2.96
C ARG A 141 27.37 -9.86 -3.61
N ARG A 142 27.90 -9.17 -4.62
CA ARG A 142 29.16 -9.51 -5.32
C ARG A 142 30.20 -8.38 -5.33
N LEU A 143 29.79 -7.13 -5.16
CA LEU A 143 30.67 -5.95 -5.11
C LEU A 143 31.15 -5.65 -3.68
N PHE A 144 30.37 -6.01 -2.65
CA PHE A 144 30.79 -5.90 -1.26
C PHE A 144 31.24 -7.25 -0.69
N LYS A 145 32.42 -7.71 -1.14
CA LYS A 145 33.36 -8.43 -0.25
C LYS A 145 34.22 -7.41 0.50
N MET A 146 33.57 -6.49 1.22
CA MET A 146 34.25 -5.70 2.24
C MET A 146 34.09 -6.43 3.58
N ALA A 147 34.99 -6.16 4.53
CA ALA A 147 34.83 -6.65 5.89
C ALA A 147 33.47 -6.19 6.45
N PRO A 148 32.82 -6.98 7.35
CA PRO A 148 31.63 -6.49 8.03
C PRO A 148 31.95 -5.15 8.70
N PRO A 149 31.04 -4.15 8.65
CA PRO A 149 31.29 -2.86 9.26
C PRO A 149 31.63 -3.03 10.75
N ALA A 150 32.73 -2.41 11.18
CA ALA A 150 33.15 -2.45 12.58
C ALA A 150 32.14 -1.68 13.44
N LYS A 151 31.68 -2.29 14.53
CA LYS A 151 30.75 -1.66 15.48
C LYS A 151 31.46 -0.50 16.19
N GLY A 152 30.76 0.62 16.39
CA GLY A 152 31.28 1.77 17.15
C GLY A 152 32.33 2.64 16.43
N GLU A 153 32.96 2.17 15.34
CA GLU A 153 33.90 2.97 14.53
C GLU A 153 33.16 3.93 13.58
N LEU A 154 32.47 4.91 14.18
CA LEU A 154 31.77 5.98 13.50
C LEU A 154 32.71 7.17 13.23
N SER A 155 32.76 7.58 11.96
CA SER A 155 33.32 8.88 11.57
C SER A 155 32.44 10.03 12.06
N ASP A 156 32.98 11.25 12.14
CA ASP A 156 32.21 12.39 12.69
C ASP A 156 30.96 12.72 11.86
N ALA A 157 31.03 12.57 10.53
CA ALA A 157 29.86 12.68 9.65
C ALA A 157 28.78 11.59 9.90
N GLU A 158 29.18 10.41 10.39
CA GLU A 158 28.24 9.36 10.77
C GLU A 158 27.63 9.63 12.15
N LYS A 159 28.38 10.19 13.10
CA LYS A 159 27.85 10.68 14.38
C LYS A 159 26.84 11.81 14.17
N GLU A 160 27.16 12.76 13.28
CA GLU A 160 26.25 13.81 12.83
C GLU A 160 24.99 13.19 12.17
N LEU A 161 25.13 12.12 11.38
CA LEU A 161 23.98 11.45 10.76
C LEU A 161 23.04 10.83 11.82
N TYR A 162 23.58 10.14 12.83
CA TYR A 162 22.76 9.65 13.94
C TYR A 162 22.09 10.79 14.72
N LYS A 163 22.77 11.93 14.90
CA LYS A 163 22.18 13.13 15.51
C LYS A 163 21.03 13.71 14.67
N ALA A 164 21.18 13.78 13.35
CA ALA A 164 20.11 14.19 12.43
C ALA A 164 18.91 13.23 12.45
N ILE A 165 19.15 11.92 12.61
CA ILE A 165 18.07 10.93 12.80
C ILE A 165 17.39 11.12 14.18
N GLN A 166 18.14 11.54 15.19
CA GLN A 166 17.60 11.84 16.53
C GLN A 166 16.77 13.13 16.58
N THR A 167 17.10 14.14 15.79
CA THR A 167 16.28 15.36 15.62
C THR A 167 15.13 15.16 14.63
N GLY A 168 15.27 14.21 13.70
CA GLY A 168 14.31 13.95 12.63
C GLY A 168 14.55 14.77 11.36
N ASP A 169 15.70 15.45 11.23
CA ASP A 169 16.01 16.30 10.08
C ASP A 169 16.40 15.47 8.85
N VAL A 170 15.43 15.32 7.95
CA VAL A 170 15.57 14.62 6.66
C VAL A 170 16.50 15.37 5.70
N SER A 171 16.61 16.69 5.81
CA SER A 171 17.45 17.52 4.93
C SER A 171 18.91 17.40 5.33
N GLU A 172 19.21 17.55 6.63
CA GLU A 172 20.53 17.33 7.19
C GLU A 172 21.01 15.91 6.90
N ALA A 173 20.19 14.88 7.20
CA ALA A 173 20.50 13.48 6.89
C ALA A 173 20.81 13.26 5.40
N ARG A 174 20.03 13.87 4.48
CA ARG A 174 20.28 13.78 3.02
C ARG A 174 21.61 14.44 2.62
N THR A 175 22.04 15.51 3.27
CA THR A 175 23.35 16.13 3.00
C THR A 175 24.50 15.27 3.52
N LEU A 176 24.36 14.69 4.72
CA LEU A 176 25.38 13.86 5.38
C LEU A 176 25.61 12.53 4.66
N LEU A 177 24.58 11.95 4.04
CA LEU A 177 24.70 10.74 3.21
C LEU A 177 25.65 10.87 1.99
N ASN A 178 26.10 12.07 1.63
CA ASN A 178 27.17 12.24 0.63
C ASN A 178 28.58 11.95 1.19
N ARG A 179 28.72 11.81 2.52
CA ARG A 179 29.99 11.66 3.25
C ARG A 179 29.99 10.52 4.28
N ALA A 180 28.81 10.07 4.73
CA ALA A 180 28.61 8.96 5.66
C ALA A 180 28.29 7.64 4.93
N ARG A 181 28.61 6.48 5.52
CA ARG A 181 28.16 5.18 5.02
C ARG A 181 26.69 4.95 5.40
N ILE A 182 25.90 4.39 4.49
CA ILE A 182 24.47 4.06 4.72
C ILE A 182 24.32 2.92 5.73
N GLU A 183 25.21 1.93 5.68
CA GLU A 183 25.30 0.80 6.62
C GLU A 183 26.36 1.06 7.71
N CYS A 184 26.45 2.30 8.21
CA CYS A 184 27.20 2.55 9.45
C CYS A 184 26.48 1.88 10.65
N LEU A 185 27.25 1.57 11.70
CA LEU A 185 26.76 0.85 12.88
C LEU A 185 27.13 1.60 14.15
N ASP A 186 26.15 1.84 15.01
CA ASP A 186 26.39 2.34 16.37
C ASP A 186 26.98 1.25 17.29
N GLU A 187 27.12 1.59 18.57
CA GLU A 187 27.67 0.70 19.60
C GLU A 187 26.84 -0.58 19.81
N HIS A 188 25.55 -0.56 19.46
CA HIS A 188 24.63 -1.71 19.54
C HIS A 188 24.48 -2.46 18.20
N GLY A 189 25.18 -2.02 17.16
CA GLY A 189 25.04 -2.55 15.81
C GLY A 189 23.76 -2.12 15.08
N MET A 190 23.10 -1.02 15.49
CA MET A 190 21.94 -0.49 14.77
C MET A 190 22.35 0.34 13.55
N THR A 191 21.67 0.11 12.43
CA THR A 191 21.83 0.92 11.21
C THR A 191 20.99 2.22 11.27
N PRO A 192 21.31 3.25 10.47
CA PRO A 192 20.47 4.44 10.28
C PRO A 192 18.99 4.13 9.99
N LEU A 193 18.73 3.12 9.15
CA LEU A 193 17.37 2.68 8.83
C LEU A 193 16.65 2.08 10.05
N GLN A 194 17.35 1.34 10.91
CA GLN A 194 16.77 0.78 12.13
C GLN A 194 16.43 1.87 13.16
N HIS A 195 17.28 2.89 13.33
CA HIS A 195 16.97 4.06 14.16
C HIS A 195 15.77 4.84 13.63
N ALA A 196 15.71 5.10 12.32
CA ALA A 196 14.58 5.78 11.69
C ALA A 196 13.27 4.98 11.86
N ALA A 197 13.34 3.65 11.75
CA ALA A 197 12.20 2.75 11.93
C ALA A 197 11.71 2.70 13.39
N TYR A 198 12.62 2.65 14.37
CA TYR A 198 12.30 2.71 15.79
C TYR A 198 11.67 4.05 16.19
N ARG A 199 12.15 5.16 15.61
CA ARG A 199 11.55 6.49 15.78
C ARG A 199 10.27 6.71 14.99
N GLY A 200 9.92 5.79 14.09
CA GLY A 200 8.71 5.90 13.31
C GLY A 200 8.72 6.97 12.22
N ASN A 201 9.89 7.44 11.80
CA ASN A 201 10.02 8.52 10.83
C ASN A 201 9.98 7.97 9.39
N TYR A 202 8.81 8.08 8.75
CA TYR A 202 8.57 7.63 7.39
C TYR A 202 9.54 8.24 6.37
N ASP A 203 9.79 9.55 6.43
CA ASP A 203 10.61 10.24 5.43
C ASP A 203 12.10 9.88 5.55
N LEU A 204 12.61 9.67 6.76
CA LEU A 204 13.96 9.12 6.97
C LEU A 204 14.06 7.66 6.50
N CYS A 205 13.08 6.81 6.83
CA CYS A 205 13.06 5.43 6.34
C CYS A 205 13.07 5.39 4.80
N LYS A 206 12.26 6.24 4.17
CA LYS A 206 12.19 6.37 2.71
C LYS A 206 13.51 6.86 2.13
N LEU A 207 14.14 7.88 2.72
CA LEU A 207 15.45 8.37 2.31
C LEU A 207 16.51 7.26 2.32
N PHE A 208 16.62 6.51 3.42
CA PHE A 208 17.63 5.45 3.53
C PHE A 208 17.37 4.29 2.56
N LEU A 209 16.10 3.91 2.35
CA LEU A 209 15.72 2.89 1.36
C LEU A 209 15.98 3.35 -0.09
N GLU A 210 15.70 4.61 -0.42
CA GLU A 210 16.03 5.23 -1.73
C GLU A 210 17.55 5.27 -1.98
N CYS A 211 18.35 5.44 -0.93
CA CYS A 211 19.81 5.38 -1.00
C CYS A 211 20.38 3.95 -1.04
N GLY A 212 19.58 2.90 -0.84
CA GLY A 212 20.00 1.50 -0.95
C GLY A 212 20.35 0.80 0.36
N ALA A 213 19.84 1.26 1.50
CA ALA A 213 19.98 0.57 2.79
C ALA A 213 19.40 -0.87 2.76
N ASP A 214 20.03 -1.81 3.46
CA ASP A 214 19.53 -3.18 3.57
C ASP A 214 18.38 -3.25 4.60
N VAL A 215 17.16 -3.32 4.06
CA VAL A 215 15.91 -3.48 4.83
C VAL A 215 15.92 -4.73 5.74
N ASN A 216 16.73 -5.75 5.42
CA ASN A 216 16.87 -6.98 6.18
C ASN A 216 18.17 -7.07 6.99
N SER A 217 18.84 -5.93 7.22
CA SER A 217 20.05 -5.86 8.05
C SER A 217 19.79 -6.38 9.47
N ARG A 218 20.78 -7.11 10.01
CA ARG A 218 20.74 -7.88 11.28
C ARG A 218 21.99 -7.70 12.14
N PHE A 219 22.73 -6.61 11.95
CA PHE A 219 23.98 -6.35 12.69
C PHE A 219 23.77 -6.01 14.18
N HIS A 220 22.55 -5.62 14.55
CA HIS A 220 22.13 -5.37 15.92
C HIS A 220 22.41 -6.57 16.83
N ASP A 221 22.89 -6.33 18.06
CA ASP A 221 23.34 -7.38 18.99
C ASP A 221 22.31 -8.50 19.21
N SER A 222 21.03 -8.16 19.35
CA SER A 222 19.94 -9.14 19.50
C SER A 222 19.26 -9.55 18.19
N GLY A 223 19.85 -9.22 17.03
CA GLY A 223 19.38 -9.64 15.70
C GLY A 223 18.05 -9.00 15.24
N TYR A 224 17.73 -7.80 15.74
CA TYR A 224 16.54 -7.05 15.32
C TYR A 224 16.69 -6.54 13.88
N THR A 225 15.57 -6.49 13.15
CA THR A 225 15.47 -5.89 11.80
C THR A 225 14.71 -4.57 11.86
N ALA A 226 14.81 -3.75 10.81
CA ALA A 226 14.05 -2.50 10.72
C ALA A 226 12.53 -2.72 10.85
N LEU A 227 12.00 -3.84 10.32
CA LEU A 227 10.58 -4.19 10.44
C LEU A 227 10.16 -4.49 11.89
N MET A 228 11.03 -5.09 12.71
CA MET A 228 10.76 -5.33 14.12
C MET A 228 10.71 -4.01 14.92
N PHE A 229 11.63 -3.08 14.63
CA PHE A 229 11.64 -1.75 15.24
C PHE A 229 10.41 -0.92 14.84
N ALA A 230 10.01 -0.94 13.56
CA ALA A 230 8.77 -0.31 13.12
C ALA A 230 7.51 -0.96 13.76
N GLY A 231 7.58 -2.27 14.02
CA GLY A 231 6.58 -3.03 14.78
C GLY A 231 6.41 -2.55 16.22
N LEU A 232 7.53 -2.35 16.92
CA LEU A 232 7.56 -1.76 18.26
C LEU A 232 7.07 -0.31 18.28
N ALA A 233 7.42 0.48 17.26
CA ALA A 233 7.01 1.88 17.12
C ALA A 233 5.50 2.08 16.78
N GLY A 234 4.80 1.02 16.37
CA GLY A 234 3.37 1.09 16.00
C GLY A 234 3.07 1.80 14.69
N ARG A 235 4.08 1.99 13.84
CA ARG A 235 4.00 2.84 12.64
C ARG A 235 3.63 2.06 11.40
N ALA A 236 2.32 1.93 11.18
CA ALA A 236 1.71 1.28 10.01
C ALA A 236 2.24 1.79 8.66
N ASP A 237 2.52 3.09 8.57
CA ASP A 237 3.12 3.77 7.42
C ASP A 237 4.55 3.29 7.13
N VAL A 238 5.41 3.27 8.16
CA VAL A 238 6.79 2.77 8.07
C VAL A 238 6.82 1.27 7.79
N VAL A 239 5.97 0.49 8.46
CA VAL A 239 5.83 -0.96 8.25
C VAL A 239 5.49 -1.27 6.80
N SER A 240 4.48 -0.58 6.23
CA SER A 240 4.07 -0.78 4.84
C SER A 240 5.23 -0.47 3.87
N LEU A 241 5.94 0.64 4.09
CA LEU A 241 7.11 1.03 3.29
C LEU A 241 8.24 -0.01 3.32
N LEU A 242 8.56 -0.55 4.51
CA LEU A 242 9.61 -1.58 4.66
C LEU A 242 9.20 -2.89 3.95
N LEU A 243 7.95 -3.30 4.09
CA LEU A 243 7.41 -4.49 3.40
C LEU A 243 7.45 -4.33 1.87
N GLU A 244 7.07 -3.16 1.34
CA GLU A 244 7.18 -2.83 -0.09
C GLU A 244 8.63 -2.84 -0.61
N HIS A 245 9.62 -2.65 0.26
CA HIS A 245 11.05 -2.77 -0.08
C HIS A 245 11.60 -4.20 0.12
N GLY A 246 10.77 -5.14 0.55
CA GLY A 246 11.12 -6.55 0.69
C GLY A 246 11.65 -6.93 2.07
N ALA A 247 11.19 -6.27 3.13
CA ALA A 247 11.40 -6.73 4.50
C ALA A 247 10.81 -8.14 4.70
N SER A 248 11.58 -9.02 5.34
CA SER A 248 11.15 -10.37 5.69
C SER A 248 10.21 -10.35 6.90
N THR A 249 8.99 -10.87 6.72
CA THR A 249 7.99 -11.04 7.77
C THR A 249 8.32 -12.21 8.71
N THR A 250 9.08 -13.21 8.23
CA THR A 250 9.43 -14.44 8.94
C THR A 250 10.78 -14.40 9.65
N ALA A 251 11.56 -13.32 9.49
CA ALA A 251 12.81 -13.15 10.22
C ALA A 251 12.56 -13.09 11.73
N VAL A 252 13.36 -13.81 12.52
CA VAL A 252 13.29 -13.86 13.99
C VAL A 252 14.50 -13.20 14.65
N ASN A 253 14.30 -12.56 15.80
CA ASN A 253 15.39 -12.03 16.64
C ASN A 253 16.06 -13.13 17.48
N SER A 254 17.01 -12.78 18.35
CA SER A 254 17.68 -13.74 19.25
C SER A 254 16.74 -14.46 20.23
N VAL A 255 15.55 -13.91 20.48
CA VAL A 255 14.50 -14.47 21.34
C VAL A 255 13.48 -15.31 20.53
N GLY A 256 13.77 -15.57 19.25
CA GLY A 256 12.89 -16.35 18.36
C GLY A 256 11.61 -15.63 17.93
N ARG A 257 11.50 -14.30 18.15
CA ARG A 257 10.27 -13.53 17.85
C ARG A 257 10.32 -12.85 16.48
N THR A 258 9.22 -12.91 15.74
CA THR A 258 9.01 -12.20 14.46
C THR A 258 8.56 -10.75 14.66
N ALA A 259 8.63 -9.93 13.61
CA ALA A 259 8.15 -8.54 13.67
C ALA A 259 6.67 -8.40 14.06
N ALA A 260 5.80 -9.31 13.60
CA ALA A 260 4.40 -9.35 14.01
C ALA A 260 4.25 -9.66 15.51
N GLN A 261 5.02 -10.61 16.05
CA GLN A 261 5.01 -10.93 17.48
C GLN A 261 5.56 -9.77 18.33
N MET A 262 6.58 -9.04 17.85
CA MET A 262 7.08 -7.84 18.52
C MET A 262 6.03 -6.72 18.54
N ALA A 263 5.29 -6.51 17.44
CA ALA A 263 4.18 -5.55 17.40
C ALA A 263 3.01 -5.96 18.32
N ALA A 264 2.69 -7.26 18.40
CA ALA A 264 1.66 -7.78 19.30
C ALA A 264 2.02 -7.58 20.79
N PHE A 265 3.30 -7.71 21.15
CA PHE A 265 3.79 -7.53 22.52
C PHE A 265 3.55 -6.12 23.08
N VAL A 266 3.52 -5.10 22.21
CA VAL A 266 3.20 -3.70 22.55
C VAL A 266 1.77 -3.31 22.11
N SER A 267 0.89 -4.29 21.87
CA SER A 267 -0.52 -4.09 21.48
C SER A 267 -0.76 -3.29 20.18
N ASN A 268 0.22 -3.24 19.27
CA ASN A 268 0.10 -2.58 17.97
C ASN A 268 -0.67 -3.44 16.95
N HIS A 269 -1.92 -3.79 17.27
CA HIS A 269 -2.74 -4.74 16.50
C HIS A 269 -2.90 -4.37 15.01
N ASP A 270 -2.98 -3.09 14.65
CA ASP A 270 -3.09 -2.68 13.24
C ASP A 270 -1.80 -2.97 12.45
N VAL A 271 -0.63 -2.91 13.09
CA VAL A 271 0.63 -3.32 12.49
C VAL A 271 0.71 -4.84 12.33
N VAL A 272 0.26 -5.60 13.35
CA VAL A 272 0.14 -7.06 13.26
C VAL A 272 -0.73 -7.46 12.07
N ALA A 273 -1.88 -6.80 11.91
CA ALA A 273 -2.77 -7.00 10.78
C ALA A 273 -2.05 -6.74 9.44
N ILE A 274 -1.34 -5.62 9.29
CA ILE A 274 -0.60 -5.28 8.06
C ILE A 274 0.46 -6.33 7.73
N ILE A 275 1.30 -6.71 8.70
CA ILE A 275 2.39 -7.69 8.49
C ILE A 275 1.82 -9.05 8.09
N ASN A 276 0.78 -9.53 8.78
CA ASN A 276 0.18 -10.84 8.51
C ASN A 276 -0.64 -10.86 7.20
N ASN A 277 -1.20 -9.72 6.78
CA ASN A 277 -1.94 -9.57 5.53
C ASN A 277 -1.05 -9.25 4.31
N PHE A 278 0.26 -9.09 4.52
CA PHE A 278 1.16 -8.67 3.44
C PHE A 278 1.35 -9.76 2.39
N LEU A 279 1.05 -9.41 1.14
CA LEU A 279 1.45 -10.18 -0.03
C LEU A 279 2.56 -9.40 -0.76
N PRO A 280 3.72 -10.01 -1.07
CA PRO A 280 4.70 -9.40 -1.96
C PRO A 280 4.10 -9.16 -3.34
N ARG A 281 4.34 -7.98 -3.93
CA ARG A 281 3.77 -7.61 -5.24
C ARG A 281 4.22 -8.55 -6.35
N GLU A 282 5.42 -9.08 -6.25
CA GLU A 282 6.01 -10.07 -7.16
C GLU A 282 5.17 -11.35 -7.26
N GLU A 283 4.44 -11.73 -6.20
CA GLU A 283 3.53 -12.88 -6.23
C GLU A 283 2.38 -12.69 -7.20
N LEU A 284 1.89 -11.45 -7.36
CA LEU A 284 0.83 -11.14 -8.30
C LEU A 284 1.38 -10.91 -9.71
N GLU A 285 2.57 -10.29 -9.82
CA GLU A 285 3.28 -10.12 -11.09
C GLU A 285 3.71 -11.45 -11.74
N TYR A 286 3.86 -12.52 -10.97
CA TYR A 286 4.00 -13.88 -11.50
C TYR A 286 2.85 -14.23 -12.47
N TYR A 287 1.61 -13.99 -12.06
CA TYR A 287 0.41 -14.27 -12.87
C TYR A 287 0.27 -13.34 -14.09
N ALA A 288 0.97 -12.20 -14.09
CA ALA A 288 0.98 -11.23 -15.18
C ALA A 288 1.92 -11.57 -16.34
N ARG A 289 2.65 -12.69 -16.25
CA ARG A 289 3.58 -13.18 -17.28
C ARG A 289 3.10 -14.56 -17.75
N PRO A 290 3.16 -14.91 -19.06
CA PRO A 290 2.83 -16.26 -19.51
C PRO A 290 3.74 -17.31 -18.84
N GLN A 291 3.18 -18.48 -18.48
CA GLN A 291 3.91 -19.53 -17.76
C GLN A 291 3.85 -20.86 -18.52
N GLY A 292 4.99 -21.54 -18.67
CA GLY A 292 5.06 -22.88 -19.28
C GLY A 292 4.52 -22.91 -20.71
N LEU A 293 3.33 -23.48 -20.90
CA LEU A 293 2.65 -23.60 -22.20
C LEU A 293 1.53 -22.55 -22.42
N ASP A 294 1.27 -21.67 -21.44
CA ASP A 294 0.25 -20.63 -21.55
C ASP A 294 0.63 -19.61 -22.65
N LYS A 295 -0.30 -19.35 -23.59
CA LYS A 295 -0.11 -18.35 -24.67
C LYS A 295 -0.34 -16.90 -24.23
N GLU A 296 -1.15 -16.70 -23.20
CA GLU A 296 -1.46 -15.40 -22.60
C GLU A 296 -1.24 -15.45 -21.07
N PRO A 297 -0.97 -14.30 -20.40
CA PRO A 297 -0.86 -14.29 -18.95
C PRO A 297 -2.23 -14.52 -18.29
N LYS A 298 -2.21 -15.19 -17.13
CA LYS A 298 -3.42 -15.50 -16.34
C LYS A 298 -4.10 -14.24 -15.80
N LEU A 299 -3.33 -13.18 -15.55
CA LEU A 299 -3.80 -11.83 -15.22
C LEU A 299 -3.24 -10.82 -16.24
N PRO A 300 -4.00 -9.86 -16.77
CA PRO A 300 -3.42 -8.74 -17.51
C PRO A 300 -2.55 -7.86 -16.61
N ALA A 301 -1.43 -7.34 -17.14
CA ALA A 301 -0.52 -6.47 -16.38
C ALA A 301 -1.21 -5.20 -15.83
N THR A 302 -2.22 -4.68 -16.53
CA THR A 302 -3.04 -3.54 -16.09
C THR A 302 -3.79 -3.83 -14.79
N LEU A 303 -4.26 -5.07 -14.58
CA LEU A 303 -5.04 -5.44 -13.39
C LEU A 303 -4.18 -5.74 -12.16
N VAL A 304 -2.85 -5.85 -12.29
CA VAL A 304 -1.94 -6.14 -11.16
C VAL A 304 -2.07 -5.06 -10.09
N SER A 305 -1.95 -3.78 -10.46
CA SER A 305 -2.00 -2.68 -9.50
C SER A 305 -3.36 -2.55 -8.78
N PRO A 306 -4.53 -2.53 -9.45
CA PRO A 306 -5.82 -2.43 -8.78
C PRO A 306 -6.16 -3.68 -7.95
N LEU A 307 -5.76 -4.88 -8.37
CA LEU A 307 -5.98 -6.12 -7.61
C LEU A 307 -5.04 -6.21 -6.39
N TYR A 308 -3.77 -5.82 -6.53
CA TYR A 308 -2.83 -5.73 -5.42
C TYR A 308 -3.35 -4.83 -4.30
N GLN A 309 -3.85 -3.65 -4.69
CA GLN A 309 -4.45 -2.68 -3.77
C GLN A 309 -5.74 -3.21 -3.12
N LEU A 310 -6.50 -4.11 -3.77
CA LEU A 310 -7.63 -4.80 -3.11
C LEU A 310 -7.13 -5.84 -2.08
N ILE A 311 -6.11 -6.60 -2.43
CA ILE A 311 -5.54 -7.68 -1.60
C ILE A 311 -4.88 -7.15 -0.32
N VAL A 312 -4.10 -6.07 -0.39
CA VAL A 312 -3.33 -5.57 0.77
C VAL A 312 -4.23 -4.88 1.81
N ARG A 313 -5.41 -4.39 1.41
CA ARG A 313 -6.37 -3.80 2.36
C ARG A 313 -6.78 -4.81 3.45
N THR A 314 -6.76 -4.38 4.70
CA THR A 314 -7.21 -5.17 5.87
C THR A 314 -8.71 -5.16 6.06
N ASN A 315 -9.41 -4.14 5.53
CA ASN A 315 -10.87 -4.07 5.58
C ASN A 315 -11.51 -4.89 4.43
N ILE A 316 -12.02 -6.06 4.80
CA ILE A 316 -12.70 -7.01 3.90
C ILE A 316 -14.22 -6.82 3.81
N HIS A 317 -14.79 -5.81 4.49
CA HIS A 317 -16.24 -5.64 4.60
C HIS A 317 -16.93 -5.56 3.22
N PRO A 318 -18.03 -6.30 2.97
CA PRO A 318 -18.65 -6.39 1.64
C PRO A 318 -18.95 -5.05 0.98
N VAL A 319 -19.48 -4.09 1.76
CA VAL A 319 -19.71 -2.72 1.28
C VAL A 319 -18.42 -2.00 0.89
N ARG A 320 -17.31 -2.14 1.64
CA ARG A 320 -16.02 -1.52 1.28
C ARG A 320 -15.44 -2.14 0.00
N VAL A 321 -15.52 -3.47 -0.13
CA VAL A 321 -15.10 -4.19 -1.34
C VAL A 321 -15.94 -3.76 -2.55
N ALA A 322 -17.26 -3.71 -2.44
CA ALA A 322 -18.15 -3.25 -3.51
C ALA A 322 -17.90 -1.78 -3.89
N LEU A 323 -17.66 -0.89 -2.91
CA LEU A 323 -17.28 0.50 -3.14
C LEU A 323 -15.97 0.63 -3.93
N TYR A 324 -15.01 -0.26 -3.68
CA TYR A 324 -13.75 -0.30 -4.43
C TYR A 324 -13.93 -0.89 -5.84
N LEU A 325 -14.68 -1.98 -5.99
CA LEU A 325 -14.93 -2.63 -7.28
C LEU A 325 -15.68 -1.73 -8.28
N GLN A 326 -16.62 -0.89 -7.82
CA GLN A 326 -17.26 0.10 -8.71
C GLN A 326 -16.31 1.22 -9.13
N GLU A 327 -15.26 1.51 -8.35
CA GLU A 327 -14.24 2.53 -8.68
C GLU A 327 -13.22 1.95 -9.67
N LYS A 328 -12.73 0.73 -9.41
CA LYS A 328 -11.81 -0.02 -10.29
C LYS A 328 -12.58 -0.99 -11.18
N ARG A 329 -13.44 -0.42 -12.05
CA ARG A 329 -14.35 -1.17 -12.93
C ARG A 329 -13.67 -2.24 -13.78
N GLU A 330 -12.41 -2.02 -14.17
CA GLU A 330 -11.54 -2.98 -14.86
C GLU A 330 -11.45 -4.36 -14.18
N LEU A 331 -11.61 -4.43 -12.84
CA LEU A 331 -11.68 -5.69 -12.08
C LEU A 331 -13.02 -6.42 -12.25
N LEU A 332 -14.11 -5.69 -12.48
CA LEU A 332 -15.44 -6.26 -12.77
C LEU A 332 -15.52 -6.73 -14.22
N ASP A 333 -15.07 -5.88 -15.16
CA ASP A 333 -15.12 -6.14 -16.59
C ASP A 333 -14.28 -7.38 -16.98
N GLN A 334 -13.21 -7.70 -16.23
CA GLN A 334 -12.38 -8.92 -16.39
C GLN A 334 -12.44 -9.87 -15.18
N SER A 335 -13.58 -9.88 -14.48
CA SER A 335 -13.80 -10.62 -13.25
C SER A 335 -13.42 -12.11 -13.29
N THR A 336 -13.60 -12.81 -14.43
CA THR A 336 -13.22 -14.23 -14.57
C THR A 336 -11.72 -14.47 -14.42
N LYS A 337 -10.87 -13.57 -14.95
CA LYS A 337 -9.41 -13.65 -14.79
C LYS A 337 -8.99 -13.29 -13.36
N VAL A 338 -9.62 -12.28 -12.77
CA VAL A 338 -9.36 -11.86 -11.38
C VAL A 338 -9.76 -12.95 -10.37
N GLU A 339 -10.96 -13.52 -10.51
CA GLU A 339 -11.47 -14.61 -9.66
C GLU A 339 -10.56 -15.85 -9.75
N ARG A 340 -10.15 -16.24 -10.97
CA ARG A 340 -9.21 -17.35 -11.18
C ARG A 340 -7.89 -17.14 -10.44
N VAL A 341 -7.35 -15.91 -10.44
CA VAL A 341 -6.08 -15.59 -9.77
C VAL A 341 -6.25 -15.56 -8.25
N LEU A 342 -7.36 -15.04 -7.72
CA LEU A 342 -7.67 -15.12 -6.28
C LEU A 342 -7.80 -16.57 -5.80
N ASN A 343 -8.44 -17.44 -6.58
CA ASN A 343 -8.53 -18.87 -6.27
C ASN A 343 -7.16 -19.57 -6.31
N LEU A 344 -6.30 -19.24 -7.28
CA LEU A 344 -4.93 -19.75 -7.35
C LEU A 344 -4.05 -19.25 -6.19
N LEU A 345 -4.25 -18.00 -5.72
CA LEU A 345 -3.59 -17.48 -4.52
C LEU A 345 -4.08 -18.22 -3.26
N CYS A 346 -5.39 -18.42 -3.11
CA CYS A 346 -5.97 -19.22 -2.03
C CYS A 346 -5.36 -20.63 -1.98
N GLU A 347 -5.36 -21.33 -3.11
CA GLU A 347 -4.77 -22.67 -3.24
C GLU A 347 -3.27 -22.68 -2.90
N LYS A 348 -2.51 -21.68 -3.37
CA LYS A 348 -1.09 -21.55 -3.08
C LYS A 348 -0.81 -21.39 -1.58
N GLN A 349 -1.62 -20.59 -0.86
CA GLN A 349 -1.44 -20.41 0.59
C GLN A 349 -1.74 -21.68 1.39
N MET A 350 -2.69 -22.51 0.94
CA MET A 350 -3.03 -23.78 1.61
C MET A 350 -2.07 -24.93 1.25
N LYS A 351 -1.39 -24.86 0.09
CA LYS A 351 -0.40 -25.87 -0.35
C LYS A 351 1.05 -25.52 0.03
N ALA A 352 1.27 -24.43 0.76
CA ALA A 352 2.57 -24.10 1.31
C ALA A 352 2.97 -25.09 2.43
N PRO A 353 4.28 -25.30 2.71
CA PRO A 353 4.73 -26.19 3.79
C PRO A 353 4.18 -25.78 5.16
N GLU A 354 4.02 -24.49 5.38
CA GLU A 354 3.26 -23.90 6.49
C GLU A 354 2.04 -23.18 5.87
N PRO A 355 0.81 -23.69 6.05
CA PRO A 355 -0.36 -23.15 5.38
C PRO A 355 -0.81 -21.82 5.99
N ASN A 356 -0.94 -20.78 5.17
CA ASN A 356 -1.50 -19.49 5.62
C ASN A 356 -3.02 -19.48 5.45
N GLU A 357 -3.71 -20.16 6.38
CA GLU A 357 -5.18 -20.32 6.36
C GLU A 357 -5.92 -18.97 6.33
N MET A 358 -5.39 -17.94 7.01
CA MET A 358 -5.97 -16.60 7.06
C MET A 358 -5.95 -15.91 5.69
N LEU A 359 -4.80 -15.89 5.01
CA LEU A 359 -4.72 -15.33 3.66
C LEU A 359 -5.54 -16.15 2.67
N ALA A 360 -5.58 -17.48 2.80
CA ALA A 360 -6.43 -18.33 1.96
C ALA A 360 -7.93 -17.96 2.10
N LEU A 361 -8.42 -17.87 3.35
CA LEU A 361 -9.78 -17.44 3.65
C LEU A 361 -10.07 -16.04 3.07
N LYS A 362 -9.13 -15.10 3.21
CA LYS A 362 -9.24 -13.75 2.66
C LYS A 362 -9.35 -13.76 1.13
N PHE A 363 -8.50 -14.51 0.43
CA PHE A 363 -8.54 -14.60 -1.03
C PHE A 363 -9.85 -15.21 -1.53
N HIS A 364 -10.33 -16.26 -0.88
CA HIS A 364 -11.66 -16.83 -1.15
C HIS A 364 -12.78 -15.81 -0.90
N HIS A 365 -12.76 -15.10 0.22
CA HIS A 365 -13.79 -14.10 0.54
C HIS A 365 -13.84 -12.97 -0.49
N LEU A 366 -12.69 -12.47 -0.94
CA LEU A 366 -12.60 -11.48 -2.02
C LEU A 366 -13.12 -12.04 -3.36
N ALA A 367 -12.81 -13.29 -3.69
CA ALA A 367 -13.33 -13.97 -4.89
C ALA A 367 -14.85 -14.16 -4.83
N PHE A 368 -15.38 -14.58 -3.68
CA PHE A 368 -16.81 -14.71 -3.41
C PHE A 368 -17.53 -13.37 -3.59
N LEU A 369 -17.05 -12.29 -2.96
CA LEU A 369 -17.65 -10.96 -3.10
C LEU A 369 -17.59 -10.40 -4.52
N LEU A 370 -16.48 -10.62 -5.24
CA LEU A 370 -16.37 -10.28 -6.66
C LEU A 370 -17.42 -11.05 -7.48
N ARG A 371 -17.57 -12.36 -7.25
CA ARG A 371 -18.56 -13.21 -7.90
C ARG A 371 -19.99 -12.75 -7.58
N THR A 372 -20.30 -12.37 -6.34
CA THR A 372 -21.61 -11.80 -5.95
C THR A 372 -21.91 -10.51 -6.69
N CYS A 373 -20.95 -9.58 -6.74
CA CYS A 373 -21.10 -8.32 -7.47
C CYS A 373 -21.33 -8.58 -8.97
N CYS A 374 -20.52 -9.43 -9.59
CA CYS A 374 -20.62 -9.74 -11.02
C CYS A 374 -21.88 -10.55 -11.38
N LYS A 375 -22.40 -11.37 -10.46
CA LYS A 375 -23.72 -12.00 -10.62
C LYS A 375 -24.82 -10.94 -10.64
N PHE A 376 -24.89 -10.07 -9.64
CA PHE A 376 -25.89 -8.99 -9.57
C PHE A 376 -25.88 -8.09 -10.81
N LEU A 377 -24.70 -7.79 -11.39
CA LEU A 377 -24.62 -6.99 -12.63
C LEU A 377 -25.14 -7.74 -13.86
N ARG A 378 -24.88 -9.05 -13.97
CA ARG A 378 -25.45 -9.89 -15.04
C ARG A 378 -26.96 -10.03 -14.91
N ASP A 379 -27.46 -10.25 -13.70
CA ASP A 379 -28.89 -10.41 -13.42
C ASP A 379 -29.68 -9.13 -13.78
N ARG A 380 -29.06 -7.94 -13.72
CA ARG A 380 -29.65 -6.66 -14.18
C ARG A 380 -29.44 -6.35 -15.66
N ALA A 381 -28.47 -6.98 -16.31
CA ALA A 381 -28.20 -6.84 -17.74
C ALA A 381 -28.99 -7.85 -18.59
N ALA A 382 -29.54 -8.89 -17.97
CA ALA A 382 -30.49 -9.80 -18.61
C ALA A 382 -31.71 -9.00 -19.11
N PRO A 383 -32.14 -9.16 -20.38
CA PRO A 383 -33.30 -8.45 -20.89
C PRO A 383 -34.55 -8.88 -20.12
N ALA A 384 -35.27 -7.91 -19.56
CA ALA A 384 -36.55 -8.17 -18.91
C ALA A 384 -37.52 -8.76 -19.95
N THR A 385 -37.95 -9.99 -19.72
CA THR A 385 -38.94 -10.66 -20.57
C THR A 385 -40.34 -10.06 -20.33
N GLY A 386 -40.63 -8.98 -21.08
CA GLY A 386 -41.94 -8.32 -21.10
C GLY A 386 -41.91 -6.90 -20.51
N GLY A 387 -42.29 -5.92 -21.32
CA GLY A 387 -42.44 -4.50 -20.93
C GLY A 387 -41.81 -3.56 -21.96
N SER A 388 -42.64 -2.86 -22.72
CA SER A 388 -42.24 -1.94 -23.78
C SER A 388 -41.85 -0.54 -23.25
N ASP A 389 -41.35 0.28 -24.18
CA ASP A 389 -41.40 1.74 -24.19
C ASP A 389 -40.35 2.56 -23.41
N SER A 390 -39.35 2.99 -24.18
CA SER A 390 -38.78 4.35 -24.18
C SER A 390 -38.07 4.86 -22.91
N ALA A 391 -36.79 4.52 -22.76
CA ALA A 391 -35.84 5.27 -21.94
C ALA A 391 -34.44 5.44 -22.58
N GLU A 392 -34.34 5.25 -23.90
CA GLU A 392 -33.12 5.45 -24.67
C GLU A 392 -32.82 6.96 -24.77
N GLY A 393 -31.91 7.44 -23.91
CA GLY A 393 -31.49 8.86 -23.91
C GLY A 393 -30.94 9.40 -22.59
N LYS A 394 -31.12 8.71 -21.45
CA LYS A 394 -30.64 9.18 -20.13
C LYS A 394 -29.68 8.25 -19.39
N ALA A 395 -29.34 7.09 -19.94
CA ALA A 395 -28.51 6.08 -19.26
C ALA A 395 -27.00 6.43 -19.16
N ALA A 396 -26.46 7.26 -20.07
CA ALA A 396 -25.02 7.48 -20.20
C ALA A 396 -24.39 8.45 -19.16
N LYS A 397 -25.18 9.07 -18.27
CA LYS A 397 -24.71 10.18 -17.40
C LYS A 397 -24.89 9.96 -15.88
N LYS A 398 -25.02 8.71 -15.43
CA LYS A 398 -24.98 8.38 -13.98
C LYS A 398 -24.16 7.11 -13.71
N THR A 399 -22.87 7.18 -14.00
CA THR A 399 -21.88 6.13 -13.72
C THR A 399 -21.61 5.92 -12.22
N SER A 400 -21.99 6.87 -11.37
CA SER A 400 -21.93 6.75 -9.90
C SER A 400 -23.06 5.86 -9.36
N GLY A 401 -22.73 4.71 -8.79
CA GLY A 401 -23.67 3.85 -8.07
C GLY A 401 -24.06 2.54 -8.77
N LEU A 402 -23.20 1.98 -9.63
CA LEU A 402 -23.47 0.69 -10.30
C LEU A 402 -23.80 -0.45 -9.31
N LEU A 403 -23.07 -0.50 -8.19
CA LEU A 403 -23.30 -1.46 -7.09
C LEU A 403 -24.10 -0.87 -5.91
N GLU A 404 -24.54 0.40 -5.99
CA GLU A 404 -25.31 1.05 -4.93
C GLU A 404 -26.60 0.31 -4.56
N PRO A 405 -27.41 -0.24 -5.51
CA PRO A 405 -28.62 -0.96 -5.12
C PRO A 405 -28.31 -2.30 -4.44
N LEU A 406 -27.19 -2.97 -4.79
CA LEU A 406 -26.73 -4.19 -4.10
C LEU A 406 -26.30 -3.87 -2.67
N VAL A 407 -25.50 -2.81 -2.50
CA VAL A 407 -25.09 -2.30 -1.18
C VAL A 407 -26.30 -1.92 -0.32
N LYS A 408 -27.33 -1.28 -0.89
CA LYS A 408 -28.58 -0.97 -0.17
C LYS A 408 -29.42 -2.20 0.17
N THR A 409 -29.31 -3.30 -0.59
CA THR A 409 -29.91 -4.58 -0.20
C THR A 409 -29.19 -5.18 1.01
N TRP A 410 -27.85 -5.14 1.04
CA TRP A 410 -27.08 -5.61 2.20
C TRP A 410 -27.30 -4.76 3.46
N LEU A 411 -27.30 -3.43 3.31
CA LEU A 411 -27.48 -2.47 4.40
C LEU A 411 -28.92 -2.32 4.89
N ARG A 412 -29.89 -3.09 4.38
CA ARG A 412 -31.28 -3.00 4.84
C ARG A 412 -31.43 -3.69 6.20
N GLY A 413 -31.64 -2.88 7.23
CA GLY A 413 -31.93 -3.36 8.58
C GLY A 413 -33.33 -3.98 8.72
N ARG A 414 -33.55 -4.69 9.83
CA ARG A 414 -34.90 -5.03 10.33
C ARG A 414 -35.55 -3.77 10.93
N ASP A 415 -36.89 -3.74 10.95
CA ASP A 415 -37.65 -2.61 11.51
C ASP A 415 -37.60 -2.49 13.04
N GLU A 416 -37.03 -3.48 13.75
CA GLU A 416 -36.84 -3.47 15.20
C GLU A 416 -35.52 -2.76 15.59
N ASP A 417 -34.40 -3.27 15.06
CA ASP A 417 -33.05 -3.00 15.55
C ASP A 417 -32.08 -2.43 14.50
N ASP A 418 -32.52 -2.26 13.25
CA ASP A 418 -31.70 -1.90 12.08
C ASP A 418 -30.66 -2.97 11.69
N PHE A 419 -30.75 -4.21 12.20
CA PHE A 419 -29.74 -5.26 11.95
C PHE A 419 -29.77 -5.77 10.49
N PRO A 420 -28.62 -5.78 9.77
CA PRO A 420 -28.56 -6.07 8.34
C PRO A 420 -28.55 -7.58 8.04
N VAL A 421 -29.70 -8.25 8.21
CA VAL A 421 -29.89 -9.72 8.04
C VAL A 421 -29.36 -10.25 6.71
N LEU A 422 -29.47 -9.50 5.61
CA LEU A 422 -28.99 -9.94 4.29
C LEU A 422 -27.47 -9.87 4.15
N LEU A 423 -26.81 -8.93 4.83
CA LEU A 423 -25.35 -8.89 4.95
C LEU A 423 -24.85 -10.06 5.80
N GLU A 424 -25.48 -10.31 6.94
CA GLU A 424 -25.15 -11.43 7.83
C GLU A 424 -25.24 -12.79 7.11
N LYS A 425 -26.33 -13.02 6.36
CA LYS A 425 -26.51 -14.24 5.55
C LYS A 425 -25.45 -14.37 4.43
N LEU A 426 -25.09 -13.27 3.75
CA LEU A 426 -24.04 -13.26 2.73
C LEU A 426 -22.69 -13.68 3.32
N LEU A 427 -22.34 -13.17 4.51
CA LEU A 427 -21.08 -13.47 5.18
C LEU A 427 -21.02 -14.93 5.64
N ARG A 428 -22.08 -15.44 6.26
CA ARG A 428 -22.18 -16.87 6.63
C ARG A 428 -22.12 -17.79 5.41
N GLN A 429 -22.70 -17.39 4.27
CA GLN A 429 -22.54 -18.10 3.00
C GLN A 429 -21.08 -18.11 2.52
N SER A 430 -20.38 -16.97 2.59
CA SER A 430 -18.97 -16.90 2.21
C SER A 430 -18.08 -17.84 3.02
N VAL A 431 -18.34 -17.98 4.34
CA VAL A 431 -17.64 -18.93 5.21
C VAL A 431 -17.94 -20.37 4.77
N ARG A 432 -19.23 -20.70 4.59
CA ARG A 432 -19.68 -22.04 4.19
C ARG A 432 -19.15 -22.49 2.82
N GLU A 433 -18.93 -21.57 1.89
CA GLU A 433 -18.36 -21.87 0.57
C GLU A 433 -16.81 -22.03 0.58
N PHE A 434 -16.12 -21.85 1.72
CA PHE A 434 -14.66 -21.99 1.77
C PHE A 434 -14.23 -23.44 1.47
N PRO A 435 -13.38 -23.69 0.46
CA PRO A 435 -13.15 -25.05 -0.02
C PRO A 435 -12.38 -25.96 0.95
N TYR A 436 -11.60 -25.41 1.90
CA TYR A 436 -10.76 -26.20 2.80
C TYR A 436 -11.48 -26.48 4.12
N HIS A 437 -12.19 -27.60 4.19
CA HIS A 437 -13.12 -27.90 5.30
C HIS A 437 -12.42 -28.37 6.59
N GLU A 438 -11.18 -28.85 6.47
CA GLU A 438 -10.38 -29.40 7.56
C GLU A 438 -9.48 -28.36 8.25
N CYS A 439 -9.42 -27.12 7.74
CA CYS A 439 -8.54 -26.09 8.28
C CYS A 439 -9.04 -25.54 9.62
N THR A 440 -8.12 -25.13 10.48
CA THR A 440 -8.42 -24.73 11.86
C THR A 440 -9.28 -23.47 11.91
N ILE A 441 -9.00 -22.50 11.04
CA ILE A 441 -9.72 -21.23 10.99
C ILE A 441 -11.19 -21.43 10.59
N LEU A 442 -11.51 -22.33 9.65
CA LEU A 442 -12.89 -22.59 9.27
C LEU A 442 -13.65 -23.30 10.39
N GLN A 443 -13.04 -24.30 11.04
CA GLN A 443 -13.66 -25.02 12.15
C GLN A 443 -14.02 -24.07 13.29
N GLN A 444 -13.11 -23.15 13.65
CA GLN A 444 -13.36 -22.09 14.63
C GLN A 444 -14.51 -21.17 14.19
N LEU A 445 -14.46 -20.64 12.96
CA LEU A 445 -15.50 -19.75 12.41
C LEU A 445 -16.89 -20.41 12.40
N VAL A 446 -16.98 -21.65 11.93
CA VAL A 446 -18.24 -22.40 11.85
C VAL A 446 -18.76 -22.74 13.24
N HIS A 447 -17.89 -23.14 14.18
CA HIS A 447 -18.27 -23.38 15.57
C HIS A 447 -18.90 -22.13 16.20
N THR A 448 -18.20 -20.98 16.19
CA THR A 448 -18.73 -19.71 16.73
C THR A 448 -20.01 -19.28 16.02
N LEU A 449 -20.06 -19.31 14.69
CA LEU A 449 -21.25 -18.88 13.93
C LEU A 449 -22.46 -19.79 14.13
N SER A 450 -22.27 -21.09 14.33
CA SER A 450 -23.37 -22.05 14.51
C SER A 450 -24.13 -21.87 15.82
N GLY A 451 -23.44 -21.40 16.88
CA GLY A 451 -24.05 -21.12 18.18
C GLY A 451 -24.73 -19.75 18.29
N VAL A 452 -24.57 -18.87 17.30
CA VAL A 452 -25.08 -17.48 17.35
C VAL A 452 -26.22 -17.30 16.35
N GLU A 453 -27.41 -16.99 16.86
CA GLU A 453 -28.59 -16.68 16.05
C GLU A 453 -28.41 -15.38 15.23
N VAL A 454 -29.09 -15.30 14.08
CA VAL A 454 -28.99 -14.15 13.16
C VAL A 454 -29.63 -12.91 13.79
N GLY A 455 -28.79 -11.96 14.18
CA GLY A 455 -29.19 -10.74 14.88
C GLY A 455 -28.50 -10.53 16.22
N ASN A 456 -27.92 -11.59 16.78
CA ASN A 456 -27.16 -11.53 18.03
C ASN A 456 -25.67 -11.35 17.73
N GLU A 457 -24.93 -10.76 18.67
CA GLU A 457 -23.47 -10.71 18.61
C GLU A 457 -22.85 -12.01 19.18
N PRO A 458 -21.63 -12.41 18.74
CA PRO A 458 -20.83 -11.78 17.69
C PRO A 458 -21.38 -12.03 16.26
N SER A 459 -21.56 -10.95 15.51
CA SER A 459 -22.01 -10.97 14.12
C SER A 459 -20.97 -11.58 13.17
N ALA A 460 -21.39 -12.10 12.02
CA ALA A 460 -20.47 -12.75 11.08
C ALA A 460 -19.39 -11.79 10.53
N ILE A 461 -19.66 -10.47 10.52
CA ILE A 461 -18.66 -9.49 10.11
C ILE A 461 -17.59 -9.24 11.18
N SER A 462 -17.93 -9.24 12.47
CA SER A 462 -16.94 -9.06 13.53
C SER A 462 -15.99 -10.25 13.57
N ILE A 463 -16.53 -11.47 13.60
CA ILE A 463 -15.74 -12.71 13.62
C ILE A 463 -14.84 -12.82 12.38
N LEU A 464 -15.35 -12.56 11.16
CA LEU A 464 -14.52 -12.58 9.94
C LEU A 464 -13.44 -11.48 9.93
N ALA A 465 -13.77 -10.28 10.41
CA ALA A 465 -12.82 -9.18 10.46
C ALA A 465 -11.76 -9.36 11.55
N GLU A 466 -12.05 -10.12 12.62
CA GLU A 466 -11.08 -10.55 13.64
C GLU A 466 -10.21 -11.71 13.12
N ALA A 467 -10.78 -12.68 12.41
CA ALA A 467 -10.01 -13.76 11.77
C ALA A 467 -8.95 -13.23 10.79
N VAL A 468 -9.22 -12.12 10.09
CA VAL A 468 -8.29 -11.51 9.13
C VAL A 468 -7.39 -10.42 9.75
N ARG A 469 -7.85 -9.64 10.75
CA ARG A 469 -7.03 -8.58 11.38
C ARG A 469 -6.34 -9.01 12.68
N GLY A 470 -6.64 -10.19 13.21
CA GLY A 470 -6.34 -10.60 14.56
C GLY A 470 -7.36 -10.08 15.58
N GLN A 471 -7.42 -10.75 16.73
CA GLN A 471 -8.19 -10.29 17.89
C GLN A 471 -7.63 -8.96 18.39
N LYS A 472 -8.52 -8.03 18.72
CA LYS A 472 -8.19 -6.74 19.36
C LYS A 472 -8.59 -6.79 20.82
N GLY A 473 -7.79 -6.15 21.68
CA GLY A 473 -8.15 -5.94 23.09
C GLY A 473 -9.33 -4.98 23.28
N TYR A 474 -9.55 -4.57 24.53
CA TYR A 474 -10.74 -3.82 24.97
C TYR A 474 -11.02 -2.50 24.24
N ASP A 475 -10.03 -1.88 23.59
CA ASP A 475 -10.20 -0.58 22.92
C ASP A 475 -10.44 -0.73 21.41
N GLN A 476 -11.67 -1.11 21.04
CA GLN A 476 -12.11 -1.09 19.65
C GLN A 476 -12.39 0.35 19.19
N GLY A 477 -11.34 1.02 18.72
CA GLY A 477 -11.45 2.37 18.15
C GLY A 477 -12.56 2.49 17.09
N ALA A 478 -13.32 3.59 17.19
CA ALA A 478 -14.45 4.00 16.35
C ALA A 478 -14.42 3.42 14.92
N SER A 479 -15.42 2.62 14.54
CA SER A 479 -15.49 2.02 13.20
C SER A 479 -16.75 2.45 12.43
N CYS A 480 -16.64 2.49 11.11
CA CYS A 480 -17.74 2.96 10.27
C CYS A 480 -18.84 1.91 10.17
N THR A 481 -20.02 2.20 10.71
CA THR A 481 -21.20 1.32 10.74
C THR A 481 -21.62 0.81 9.35
N THR A 482 -21.31 1.55 8.28
CA THR A 482 -21.66 1.18 6.89
C THR A 482 -20.66 0.24 6.22
N CYS A 483 -19.38 0.30 6.61
CA CYS A 483 -18.32 -0.36 5.84
C CYS A 483 -17.15 -0.91 6.65
N GLY A 484 -17.23 -0.97 7.99
CA GLY A 484 -16.21 -1.54 8.87
C GLY A 484 -14.87 -0.79 8.92
N GLU A 485 -14.75 0.37 8.28
CA GLU A 485 -13.49 1.13 8.25
C GLU A 485 -13.10 1.60 9.66
N PRO A 486 -11.86 1.34 10.12
CA PRO A 486 -11.38 1.84 11.41
C PRO A 486 -11.23 3.36 11.41
N GLN A 487 -11.15 3.94 12.61
CA GLN A 487 -10.92 5.38 12.84
C GLN A 487 -11.98 6.27 12.16
N ALA A 488 -13.26 5.90 12.27
CA ALA A 488 -14.37 6.67 11.75
C ALA A 488 -14.62 7.94 12.59
N ASP A 489 -14.29 9.10 12.03
CA ASP A 489 -14.30 10.41 12.70
C ASP A 489 -15.69 11.07 12.76
N LYS A 490 -16.54 10.84 11.75
CA LYS A 490 -17.80 11.59 11.59
C LYS A 490 -18.98 10.86 12.24
N ARG A 491 -19.53 11.44 13.30
CA ARG A 491 -20.76 10.98 13.94
C ARG A 491 -22.01 11.54 13.23
N CYS A 492 -23.12 10.82 13.30
CA CYS A 492 -24.43 11.38 12.95
C CYS A 492 -24.75 12.55 13.88
N SER A 493 -25.03 13.74 13.34
CA SER A 493 -25.30 14.95 14.13
C SER A 493 -26.55 14.86 14.99
N ALA A 494 -27.54 14.05 14.58
CA ALA A 494 -28.79 13.86 15.30
C ALA A 494 -28.67 12.86 16.46
N CYS A 495 -28.19 11.62 16.22
CA CYS A 495 -28.12 10.60 17.28
C CYS A 495 -26.78 10.52 18.01
N LYS A 496 -25.68 11.00 17.44
CA LYS A 496 -24.29 10.91 17.94
C LYS A 496 -23.72 9.49 18.17
N SER A 497 -24.56 8.45 18.17
CA SER A 497 -24.18 7.03 18.31
C SER A 497 -23.53 6.45 17.05
N VAL A 498 -24.10 6.72 15.87
CA VAL A 498 -23.68 6.08 14.60
C VAL A 498 -22.51 6.84 13.96
N GLN A 499 -21.51 6.10 13.46
CA GLN A 499 -20.24 6.64 12.96
C GLN A 499 -19.98 6.27 11.49
N TYR A 500 -19.36 7.21 10.77
CA TYR A 500 -19.07 7.11 9.35
C TYR A 500 -17.64 7.59 9.05
N CYS A 501 -16.93 6.92 8.15
CA CYS A 501 -15.65 7.43 7.62
C CYS A 501 -15.83 8.59 6.61
N GLY A 502 -17.06 8.85 6.15
CA GLY A 502 -17.33 9.91 5.19
C GLY A 502 -18.76 9.93 4.64
N ALA A 503 -19.07 11.01 3.92
CA ALA A 503 -20.41 11.30 3.41
C ALA A 503 -20.98 10.24 2.44
N ILE A 504 -20.13 9.46 1.75
CA ILE A 504 -20.57 8.36 0.88
C ILE A 504 -21.22 7.26 1.73
N CYS A 505 -20.56 6.81 2.79
CA CYS A 505 -21.10 5.81 3.71
C CYS A 505 -22.37 6.30 4.41
N GLN A 506 -22.35 7.55 4.89
CA GLN A 506 -23.54 8.16 5.48
C GLN A 506 -24.73 8.15 4.51
N LYS A 507 -24.56 8.58 3.25
CA LYS A 507 -25.63 8.58 2.22
C LYS A 507 -26.11 7.17 1.89
N LEU A 508 -25.23 6.18 1.87
CA LEU A 508 -25.57 4.78 1.60
C LEU A 508 -26.36 4.13 2.73
N HIS A 509 -26.10 4.51 3.98
CA HIS A 509 -26.79 3.97 5.16
C HIS A 509 -28.05 4.76 5.55
N TRP A 510 -28.12 6.06 5.22
CA TRP A 510 -29.18 6.97 5.68
C TRP A 510 -30.62 6.48 5.42
N PHE A 511 -30.86 5.70 4.36
CA PHE A 511 -32.21 5.24 4.02
C PHE A 511 -32.83 4.30 5.08
N THR A 512 -31.99 3.52 5.78
CA THR A 512 -32.40 2.65 6.90
C THR A 512 -32.28 3.41 8.21
N HIS A 513 -31.09 3.98 8.49
CA HIS A 513 -30.76 4.67 9.74
C HIS A 513 -31.75 5.77 10.12
N LYS A 514 -32.28 6.55 9.15
CA LYS A 514 -33.25 7.62 9.43
C LYS A 514 -34.51 7.15 10.17
N ARG A 515 -34.87 5.87 10.07
CA ARG A 515 -36.02 5.26 10.79
C ARG A 515 -35.73 5.12 12.28
N HIS A 516 -34.50 4.78 12.65
CA HIS A 516 -34.09 4.47 14.02
C HIS A 516 -33.29 5.61 14.67
N CYS A 517 -32.87 6.63 13.90
CA CYS A 517 -32.07 7.75 14.38
C CYS A 517 -32.68 8.50 15.59
N ALA A 518 -34.01 8.61 15.65
CA ALA A 518 -34.69 9.23 16.80
C ALA A 518 -34.59 8.37 18.08
N ARG A 519 -34.80 7.03 17.96
CA ARG A 519 -34.60 6.07 19.06
C ARG A 519 -33.15 6.11 19.56
N LEU A 520 -32.19 6.01 18.64
CA LEU A 520 -30.76 6.05 18.95
C LEU A 520 -30.32 7.37 19.62
N ALA A 521 -30.98 8.50 19.31
CA ALA A 521 -30.72 9.77 19.96
C ALA A 521 -31.21 9.80 21.42
N ALA A 522 -32.40 9.24 21.69
CA ALA A 522 -32.92 9.10 23.04
C ALA A 522 -32.07 8.13 23.89
N GLU A 523 -31.65 7.00 23.31
CA GLU A 523 -30.73 6.05 23.95
C GLU A 523 -29.37 6.69 24.27
N HIS A 524 -28.81 7.49 23.34
CA HIS A 524 -27.57 8.21 23.59
C HIS A 524 -27.72 9.25 24.72
N GLN A 525 -28.82 10.00 24.73
CA GLN A 525 -29.08 11.00 25.77
C GLN A 525 -29.19 10.32 27.15
N LYS A 526 -29.95 9.22 27.25
CA LYS A 526 -30.06 8.42 28.47
C LYS A 526 -28.69 7.88 28.93
N ALA A 527 -27.88 7.35 28.02
CA ALA A 527 -26.54 6.86 28.35
C ALA A 527 -25.56 7.97 28.78
N VAL A 528 -25.74 9.21 28.31
CA VAL A 528 -24.98 10.38 28.78
C VAL A 528 -25.42 10.79 30.17
N GLU A 529 -26.73 10.78 30.45
CA GLU A 529 -27.29 11.06 31.79
C GLU A 529 -26.86 10.00 32.81
N GLU A 530 -26.93 8.71 32.47
CA GLU A 530 -26.46 7.61 33.31
C GLU A 530 -24.95 7.72 33.61
N LYS A 531 -24.14 8.11 32.63
CA LYS A 531 -22.71 8.37 32.84
C LYS A 531 -22.46 9.57 33.73
N ALA A 532 -23.18 10.68 33.55
CA ALA A 532 -23.04 11.85 34.41
C ALA A 532 -23.40 11.55 35.87
N VAL A 533 -24.43 10.73 36.11
CA VAL A 533 -24.79 10.24 37.45
C VAL A 533 -23.70 9.33 38.03
N GLN A 534 -23.13 8.44 37.22
CA GLN A 534 -22.03 7.56 37.64
C GLN A 534 -20.76 8.36 37.99
N GLU A 535 -20.34 9.30 37.14
CA GLU A 535 -19.18 10.17 37.36
C GLU A 535 -19.35 11.04 38.62
N GLU A 536 -20.56 11.55 38.87
CA GLU A 536 -20.89 12.30 40.09
C GLU A 536 -20.87 11.41 41.35
N CYS A 537 -21.35 10.17 41.27
CA CYS A 537 -21.27 9.20 42.36
C CYS A 537 -19.82 8.82 42.69
N GLU A 538 -18.99 8.63 41.66
CA GLU A 538 -17.55 8.39 41.78
C GLU A 538 -16.79 9.60 42.33
N ARG A 539 -17.23 10.83 42.02
CA ARG A 539 -16.67 12.06 42.58
C ARG A 539 -16.98 12.18 44.06
N ARG A 540 -18.24 11.98 44.46
CA ARG A 540 -18.66 12.03 45.87
C ARG A 540 -17.99 10.96 46.73
N THR A 541 -17.87 9.73 46.25
CA THR A 541 -17.15 8.67 46.97
C THR A 541 -15.66 8.95 47.12
N LYS A 542 -15.02 9.59 46.13
CA LYS A 542 -13.62 10.09 46.27
C LYS A 542 -13.52 11.23 47.29
N GLU A 543 -14.48 12.15 47.31
CA GLU A 543 -14.53 13.25 48.30
C GLU A 543 -14.72 12.73 49.74
N GLU A 544 -15.62 11.75 49.94
CA GLU A 544 -15.85 11.09 51.24
C GLU A 544 -14.62 10.25 51.71
N GLN A 545 -13.86 9.65 50.79
CA GLN A 545 -12.59 8.99 51.10
C GLN A 545 -11.46 9.98 51.47
N ILE A 546 -11.48 11.18 50.91
CA ILE A 546 -10.53 12.25 51.24
C ILE A 546 -10.84 12.87 52.60
N SER A 547 -12.12 13.06 52.95
CA SER A 547 -12.50 13.59 54.28
C SER A 547 -12.18 12.62 55.40
N THR A 548 -12.50 11.33 55.24
CA THR A 548 -12.20 10.29 56.24
C THR A 548 -10.70 10.13 56.47
N THR A 549 -9.88 10.12 55.41
CA THR A 549 -8.41 10.07 55.55
C THR A 549 -7.77 11.36 56.08
N ALA A 550 -8.49 12.50 56.07
CA ALA A 550 -8.09 13.72 56.75
C ALA A 550 -8.40 13.69 58.26
N GLU A 551 -9.57 13.15 58.65
CA GLU A 551 -9.95 12.96 60.05
C GLU A 551 -9.04 11.93 60.76
N GLU A 552 -8.66 10.84 60.09
CA GLU A 552 -7.67 9.87 60.58
C GLU A 552 -6.27 10.47 60.77
N LYS A 553 -5.90 11.50 59.99
CA LYS A 553 -4.65 12.24 60.18
C LYS A 553 -4.74 13.26 61.31
N SER A 554 -5.88 13.92 61.48
CA SER A 554 -6.09 14.87 62.58
C SER A 554 -6.10 14.19 63.95
N SER A 555 -6.67 12.99 64.05
CA SER A 555 -6.73 12.20 65.29
C SER A 555 -5.40 11.57 65.69
N LYS A 556 -4.46 11.38 64.75
CA LYS A 556 -3.10 10.86 65.03
C LYS A 556 -2.13 11.91 65.58
N VAL A 557 -2.36 13.20 65.31
CA VAL A 557 -1.51 14.29 65.84
C VAL A 557 -1.81 14.58 67.32
N SER A 558 -2.95 14.13 67.83
CA SER A 558 -3.36 14.28 69.24
C SER A 558 -2.97 13.12 70.17
N ALA A 559 -2.19 12.13 69.70
CA ALA A 559 -1.94 10.88 70.43
C ALA A 559 -0.48 10.66 70.91
N ASP A 560 0.50 11.38 70.36
CA ASP A 560 1.92 11.22 70.69
C ASP A 560 2.43 12.27 71.70
N ASP A 561 1.84 12.29 72.90
CA ASP A 561 2.46 12.96 74.08
C ASP A 561 2.07 12.27 75.40
N SER A 562 2.58 11.05 75.64
CA SER A 562 2.84 10.52 77.00
C SER A 562 3.53 9.14 77.01
N SER A 563 4.27 8.88 78.09
CA SER A 563 4.93 7.61 78.46
C SER A 563 6.09 7.11 77.58
N ALA A 564 7.29 7.61 77.88
CA ALA A 564 8.54 6.93 77.58
C ALA A 564 8.87 5.89 78.66
N GLU A 565 9.35 4.70 78.26
CA GLU A 565 10.28 3.87 79.05
C GLU A 565 11.02 2.86 78.15
N ALA A 566 12.23 2.44 78.53
CA ALA A 566 13.21 1.74 77.67
C ALA A 566 14.23 0.91 78.50
N PRO A 567 15.19 0.15 77.90
CA PRO A 567 15.16 -0.68 76.68
C PRO A 567 15.35 -2.20 76.98
N PRO A 568 16.52 -2.90 77.09
CA PRO A 568 17.90 -2.73 76.58
C PRO A 568 18.55 -3.96 75.84
N GLY A 569 18.90 -3.82 74.54
CA GLY A 569 19.98 -4.59 73.88
C GLY A 569 19.59 -5.72 72.91
N LYS A 570 20.50 -6.24 72.05
CA LYS A 570 21.90 -5.84 71.77
C LYS A 570 22.42 -6.42 70.42
N TRP A 571 23.10 -5.57 69.63
CA TRP A 571 24.19 -5.84 68.66
C TRP A 571 24.05 -6.70 67.37
N ALA A 572 24.90 -6.30 66.40
CA ALA A 572 25.55 -7.09 65.31
C ALA A 572 24.95 -7.14 63.88
N SER A 573 25.25 -6.09 63.11
CA SER A 573 25.87 -6.04 61.76
C SER A 573 25.94 -7.25 60.78
N THR A 574 25.93 -6.88 59.47
CA THR A 574 26.54 -7.52 58.26
C THR A 574 25.88 -8.72 57.55
N ALA A 575 25.10 -8.44 56.48
CA ALA A 575 25.21 -8.80 55.03
C ALA A 575 25.82 -10.16 54.55
N PRO A 576 25.66 -10.62 53.26
CA PRO A 576 24.78 -10.24 52.12
C PRO A 576 24.08 -11.49 51.44
N ILE A 577 24.00 -11.57 50.08
CA ILE A 577 23.77 -12.78 49.19
C ILE A 577 22.28 -13.20 48.97
N GLU A 578 21.75 -13.61 47.79
CA GLU A 578 22.23 -13.68 46.37
C GLU A 578 21.07 -13.69 45.32
N THR A 579 21.43 -13.83 44.04
CA THR A 579 20.60 -13.98 42.83
C THR A 579 19.82 -15.30 42.70
N ALA A 580 18.74 -15.27 41.90
CA ALA A 580 18.33 -16.36 40.99
C ALA A 580 17.62 -15.77 39.75
#